data_AF-A0A914FNZ1-F1
#
_entry.id   AF-A0A914FNZ1-F1
#
_cell.length_a   1.000
_cell.length_b   1.000
_cell.length_c   1.000
_cell.angle_alpha   90.00
_cell.angle_beta   90.00
_cell.angle_gamma   90.00
#
_symmetry.space_group_name_H-M   'P 1'
#
loop_
_entity.id
_entity.type
_entity.pdbx_description
1 polymer ?
#
loop_
_entity_poly.entity_id
_entity_poly.type
_entity_poly.pdbx_seq_one_letter_code
_entity_poly.pdbx_strand_id
1 'polypeptide(L)'
;MTNWKLFVGIAAICAVTAMARPKWGPPPPDAFKWLPTEAKDKLKSIHEDHSLKWEERKKMIDEVFDSLPQEIMDKMPLPPGFDKLPSDIQEQAKAINSDRTIKWGEKREKIRALINSLPEEQRRLVPFPRFGGLVPPFGPRGLPPLVEELRKLIPHPPKFGGFGPFGPRHHRGFPPHPPPEFKEILGEELYNKLDAIHQDKNLTHKKDKIDEVMKGVSKETLKNIPLPPFLENLPADVQTKAQELRKLIPHPPKFGEFGPFGPRHHRGFPPHPPPEFKEILGEELYNKLDVIHQDKNLTREERFKKMDEFMSSLPSETLAKLPLPPPFRQLPEDVQNKIREIMHNFSIDFKQRMQKVREFIRTLPEEQQKLVPPPPPFFGGQGHGHRHGFLPRGPPADFKDILPTDKWEQLVELHKNDKLSWKEKKKQINEIMNSIPSETLMKLPLPPHLRKLSAENQQKIREFFADKSLSFDEKFQKTKEFIKSLPEAERKLARPPPPPGFENLPSDVKAKIDAIFENETLGHHERFEKVREIIDALPAEIRAKLPPPPAPFN
;
A
#
# COMPACT_ATOMS: atom_id res chain seq x y z
N MET A 1 24.71 4.85 -2.11
CA MET A 1 23.40 4.34 -1.62
C MET A 1 22.44 5.51 -1.53
N THR A 2 21.41 5.44 -2.36
CA THR A 2 20.51 6.50 -2.84
C THR A 2 19.56 7.01 -1.74
N ASN A 3 19.51 8.33 -1.51
CA ASN A 3 18.70 8.92 -0.43
C ASN A 3 17.76 10.04 -0.91
N TRP A 4 16.48 9.65 -0.97
CA TRP A 4 15.23 10.29 -1.41
C TRP A 4 14.76 11.51 -0.56
N LYS A 5 15.66 12.18 0.17
CA LYS A 5 15.31 13.02 1.33
C LYS A 5 14.70 14.40 1.00
N LEU A 6 14.63 14.82 -0.27
CA LEU A 6 14.01 16.09 -0.67
C LEU A 6 12.51 15.97 -1.04
N PHE A 7 12.01 14.75 -1.30
CA PHE A 7 10.59 14.50 -1.61
C PHE A 7 9.69 14.41 -0.37
N VAL A 8 10.29 14.41 0.83
CA VAL A 8 9.67 13.96 2.09
C VAL A 8 8.76 15.01 2.74
N GLY A 9 9.05 16.30 2.56
CA GLY A 9 8.21 17.38 3.12
C GLY A 9 6.79 17.39 2.54
N ILE A 10 6.59 16.82 1.36
CA ILE A 10 5.32 16.88 0.66
C ILE A 10 4.67 15.49 0.46
N ALA A 11 5.43 14.40 0.54
CA ALA A 11 4.89 13.04 0.63
C ALA A 11 4.26 12.72 2.01
N ALA A 12 4.67 13.40 3.09
CA ALA A 12 4.05 13.27 4.42
C ALA A 12 2.59 13.75 4.44
N ILE A 13 2.21 14.67 3.53
CA ILE A 13 0.82 15.12 3.31
C ILE A 13 -0.02 14.06 2.57
N CYS A 14 0.55 12.94 2.10
CA CYS A 14 -0.20 11.90 1.37
C CYS A 14 -0.16 10.51 2.05
N ALA A 15 0.63 10.28 3.09
CA ALA A 15 0.64 8.98 3.78
C ALA A 15 -0.34 8.88 4.95
N VAL A 16 -0.86 10.02 5.43
CA VAL A 16 -1.89 10.12 6.49
C VAL A 16 -3.20 9.40 6.10
N THR A 17 -3.33 9.00 4.85
CA THR A 17 -4.60 8.56 4.27
C THR A 17 -4.77 7.10 3.93
N ALA A 18 -3.70 6.33 3.83
CA ALA A 18 -3.84 4.94 3.38
C ALA A 18 -4.08 3.95 4.53
N MET A 19 -3.97 4.37 5.80
CA MET A 19 -4.12 3.49 6.97
C MET A 19 -4.83 4.18 8.14
N ALA A 20 -5.93 4.88 7.86
CA ALA A 20 -6.93 5.10 8.89
C ALA A 20 -7.52 3.71 9.24
N ARG A 21 -7.58 3.37 10.54
CA ARG A 21 -8.60 2.40 10.99
C ARG A 21 -9.92 2.88 10.38
N PRO A 22 -10.74 2.02 9.76
CA PRO A 22 -11.98 2.49 9.15
C PRO A 22 -12.73 3.35 10.16
N LYS A 23 -12.80 4.66 9.88
CA LYS A 23 -13.60 5.57 10.68
C LYS A 23 -15.01 5.08 10.48
N TRP A 24 -15.57 4.49 11.53
CA TRP A 24 -17.00 4.37 11.61
C TRP A 24 -17.55 5.79 11.47
N GLY A 25 -18.28 6.04 10.38
CA GLY A 25 -19.03 7.28 10.26
C GLY A 25 -20.02 7.37 11.43
N PRO A 26 -20.46 8.58 11.79
CA PRO A 26 -21.54 8.72 12.75
C PRO A 26 -22.70 7.81 12.29
N PRO A 27 -23.34 7.11 13.22
CA PRO A 27 -24.49 6.27 12.88
C PRO A 27 -25.53 7.12 12.13
N PRO A 28 -26.19 6.59 11.10
CA PRO A 28 -27.18 7.36 10.34
C PRO A 28 -28.23 7.91 11.31
N PRO A 29 -28.62 9.20 11.21
CA PRO A 29 -29.58 9.81 12.14
C PRO A 29 -30.88 9.00 12.28
N ASP A 30 -31.31 8.36 11.20
CA ASP A 30 -32.54 7.58 11.15
C ASP A 30 -32.40 6.16 11.72
N ALA A 31 -31.17 5.62 11.79
CA ALA A 31 -30.92 4.24 12.20
C ALA A 31 -31.33 3.94 13.65
N PHE A 32 -31.46 4.98 14.47
CA PHE A 32 -31.80 4.87 15.88
C PHE A 32 -33.15 5.48 16.25
N LYS A 33 -33.96 5.93 15.28
CA LYS A 33 -35.21 6.65 15.59
C LYS A 33 -36.14 5.88 16.55
N TRP A 34 -36.20 4.56 16.40
CA TRP A 34 -37.09 3.64 17.11
C TRP A 34 -36.48 2.98 18.36
N LEU A 35 -35.19 3.22 18.67
CA LEU A 35 -34.57 2.68 19.89
C LEU A 35 -35.01 3.48 21.14
N PRO A 36 -35.16 2.83 22.31
CA PRO A 36 -35.26 3.54 23.59
C PRO A 36 -34.05 4.44 23.82
N THR A 37 -34.23 5.59 24.47
CA THR A 37 -33.16 6.58 24.72
C THR A 37 -31.94 5.93 25.37
N GLU A 38 -32.14 5.05 26.35
CA GLU A 38 -31.07 4.34 27.05
C GLU A 38 -30.19 3.49 26.10
N ALA A 39 -30.81 2.81 25.13
CA ALA A 39 -30.07 2.02 24.14
C ALA A 39 -29.29 2.91 23.17
N LYS A 40 -29.84 4.07 22.79
CA LYS A 40 -29.13 5.05 21.93
C LYS A 40 -27.89 5.58 22.62
N ASP A 41 -28.01 5.95 23.89
CA ASP A 41 -26.91 6.49 24.68
C ASP A 41 -25.81 5.44 24.86
N LYS A 42 -26.17 4.19 25.19
CA LYS A 42 -25.21 3.07 25.26
C LYS A 42 -24.47 2.84 23.94
N LEU A 43 -25.18 2.80 22.81
CA LEU A 43 -24.56 2.62 21.49
C LEU A 43 -23.64 3.80 21.13
N LYS A 44 -24.04 5.02 21.48
CA LYS A 44 -23.23 6.23 21.28
C LYS A 44 -21.95 6.16 22.10
N SER A 45 -22.02 5.78 23.37
CA SER A 45 -20.82 5.58 24.22
C SER A 45 -19.88 4.52 23.67
N ILE A 46 -20.39 3.37 23.22
CA ILE A 46 -19.56 2.30 22.60
C ILE A 46 -18.88 2.79 21.31
N HIS A 47 -19.57 3.66 20.56
CA HIS A 47 -19.03 4.23 19.32
C HIS A 47 -17.92 5.25 19.59
N GLU A 48 -18.14 6.14 20.56
CA GLU A 48 -17.21 7.21 20.95
C GLU A 48 -15.99 6.69 21.72
N ASP A 49 -16.09 5.55 22.42
CA ASP A 49 -14.97 4.98 23.17
C ASP A 49 -13.92 4.40 22.23
N HIS A 50 -12.93 5.20 21.85
CA HIS A 50 -11.81 4.81 20.98
C HIS A 50 -10.85 3.75 21.56
N SER A 51 -10.96 3.41 22.85
CA SER A 51 -10.10 2.43 23.51
C SER A 51 -10.49 0.99 23.21
N LEU A 52 -11.78 0.72 22.98
CA LEU A 52 -12.29 -0.63 22.77
C LEU A 52 -11.80 -1.24 21.45
N LYS A 53 -11.36 -2.50 21.54
CA LYS A 53 -11.06 -3.30 20.34
C LYS A 53 -12.36 -3.63 19.60
N TRP A 54 -12.22 -3.95 18.32
CA TRP A 54 -13.36 -4.24 17.46
C TRP A 54 -14.28 -5.35 18.02
N GLU A 55 -13.71 -6.44 18.53
CA GLU A 55 -14.48 -7.57 19.05
C GLU A 55 -15.26 -7.21 20.32
N GLU A 56 -14.64 -6.43 21.21
CA GLU A 56 -15.26 -5.95 22.44
C GLU A 56 -16.44 -5.02 22.12
N ARG A 57 -16.26 -4.08 21.18
CA ARG A 57 -17.35 -3.22 20.71
C ARG A 57 -18.49 -4.02 20.10
N LYS A 58 -18.17 -4.97 19.21
CA LYS A 58 -19.18 -5.81 18.57
C LYS A 58 -20.00 -6.55 19.64
N LYS A 59 -19.32 -7.13 20.63
CA LYS A 59 -19.97 -7.83 21.75
C LYS A 59 -20.87 -6.89 22.55
N MET A 60 -20.40 -5.70 22.91
CA MET A 60 -21.21 -4.71 23.62
C MET A 60 -22.42 -4.24 22.81
N ILE A 61 -22.27 -4.05 21.49
CA ILE A 61 -23.39 -3.72 20.60
C ILE A 61 -24.39 -4.89 20.61
N ASP A 62 -23.93 -6.12 20.42
CA ASP A 62 -24.78 -7.31 20.41
C ASP A 62 -25.55 -7.44 21.75
N GLU A 63 -24.91 -7.17 22.90
CA GLU A 63 -25.55 -7.13 24.23
C GLU A 63 -26.64 -6.05 24.34
N VAL A 64 -26.40 -4.85 23.78
CA VAL A 64 -27.43 -3.80 23.76
C VAL A 64 -28.65 -4.25 22.96
N PHE A 65 -28.45 -4.85 21.79
CA PHE A 65 -29.56 -5.35 20.96
C PHE A 65 -30.30 -6.54 21.59
N ASP A 66 -29.59 -7.45 22.26
CA ASP A 66 -30.19 -8.59 22.99
C ASP A 66 -31.08 -8.13 24.17
N SER A 67 -30.81 -6.94 24.73
CA SER A 67 -31.58 -6.37 25.85
C SER A 67 -32.84 -5.60 25.43
N LEU A 68 -33.09 -5.40 24.13
CA LEU A 68 -34.22 -4.59 23.67
C LEU A 68 -35.58 -5.27 23.93
N PRO A 69 -36.62 -4.50 24.30
CA PRO A 69 -37.99 -5.03 24.39
C PRO A 69 -38.50 -5.56 23.06
N GLN A 70 -39.35 -6.59 23.10
CA GLN A 70 -39.90 -7.21 21.88
C GLN A 70 -40.63 -6.20 20.98
N GLU A 71 -41.41 -5.30 21.59
CA GLU A 71 -42.14 -4.26 20.87
C GLU A 71 -41.24 -3.34 20.03
N ILE A 72 -39.96 -3.19 20.43
CA ILE A 72 -38.96 -2.43 19.67
C ILE A 72 -38.38 -3.28 18.55
N MET A 73 -38.09 -4.56 18.83
CA MET A 73 -37.58 -5.51 17.84
C MET A 73 -38.55 -5.68 16.66
N ASP A 74 -39.85 -5.76 16.95
CA ASP A 74 -40.91 -5.89 15.93
C ASP A 74 -41.09 -4.62 15.09
N LYS A 75 -40.74 -3.45 15.64
CA LYS A 75 -40.80 -2.16 14.95
C LYS A 75 -39.54 -1.85 14.14
N MET A 76 -38.49 -2.67 14.24
CA MET A 76 -37.27 -2.46 13.46
C MET A 76 -37.56 -2.60 11.96
N PRO A 77 -37.26 -1.59 11.14
CA PRO A 77 -37.34 -1.76 9.70
C PRO A 77 -36.31 -2.81 9.25
N LEU A 78 -36.62 -3.51 8.17
CA LEU A 78 -35.63 -4.34 7.50
C LEU A 78 -34.45 -3.45 7.05
N PRO A 79 -33.22 -4.02 6.98
CA PRO A 79 -32.08 -3.26 6.48
C PRO A 79 -32.34 -2.70 5.07
N PRO A 80 -31.80 -1.52 4.72
CA PRO A 80 -32.03 -0.92 3.40
C PRO A 80 -31.75 -1.90 2.25
N GLY A 81 -32.68 -1.97 1.30
CA GLY A 81 -32.62 -2.86 0.12
C GLY A 81 -33.17 -4.26 0.32
N PHE A 82 -33.47 -4.69 1.56
CA PHE A 82 -34.25 -5.91 1.79
C PHE A 82 -35.71 -5.76 1.32
N ASP A 83 -36.22 -4.55 1.24
CA ASP A 83 -37.53 -4.20 0.67
C ASP A 83 -37.65 -4.59 -0.82
N LYS A 84 -36.52 -4.81 -1.51
CA LYS A 84 -36.45 -5.22 -2.92
C LYS A 84 -36.42 -6.74 -3.10
N LEU A 85 -36.31 -7.51 -2.02
CA LEU A 85 -36.31 -8.98 -2.10
C LEU A 85 -37.73 -9.53 -2.32
N PRO A 86 -37.88 -10.76 -2.82
CA PRO A 86 -39.16 -11.47 -2.80
C PRO A 86 -39.81 -11.48 -1.41
N SER A 87 -41.14 -11.42 -1.35
CA SER A 87 -41.89 -11.25 -0.09
C SER A 87 -41.66 -12.38 0.91
N ASP A 88 -41.51 -13.61 0.41
CA ASP A 88 -41.17 -14.79 1.21
C ASP A 88 -39.81 -14.65 1.90
N ILE A 89 -38.81 -14.11 1.19
CA ILE A 89 -37.47 -13.85 1.77
C ILE A 89 -37.53 -12.70 2.78
N GLN A 90 -38.34 -11.67 2.52
CA GLN A 90 -38.57 -10.60 3.48
C GLN A 90 -39.20 -11.12 4.77
N GLU A 91 -40.19 -12.00 4.67
CA GLU A 91 -40.85 -12.64 5.81
C GLU A 91 -39.88 -13.53 6.59
N GLN A 92 -39.03 -14.31 5.92
CA GLN A 92 -37.99 -15.11 6.57
C GLN A 92 -36.97 -14.22 7.31
N ALA A 93 -36.53 -13.12 6.71
CA ALA A 93 -35.63 -12.17 7.35
C ALA A 93 -36.30 -11.50 8.58
N LYS A 94 -37.58 -11.13 8.49
CA LYS A 94 -38.36 -10.60 9.62
C LYS A 94 -38.53 -11.64 10.73
N ALA A 95 -38.81 -12.89 10.40
CA ALA A 95 -38.94 -13.98 11.36
C ALA A 95 -37.62 -14.20 12.12
N ILE A 96 -36.48 -14.24 11.42
CA ILE A 96 -35.15 -14.34 12.05
C ILE A 96 -34.89 -13.13 12.96
N ASN A 97 -35.26 -11.92 12.54
CA ASN A 97 -35.03 -10.71 13.31
C ASN A 97 -35.88 -10.65 14.59
N SER A 98 -37.11 -11.18 14.53
CA SER A 98 -38.10 -11.12 15.63
C SER A 98 -37.93 -12.26 16.65
N ASP A 99 -37.24 -13.34 16.30
CA ASP A 99 -37.05 -14.52 17.17
C ASP A 99 -36.19 -14.21 18.41
N ARG A 100 -36.73 -14.34 19.63
CA ARG A 100 -35.98 -14.09 20.89
C ARG A 100 -35.10 -15.25 21.33
N THR A 101 -35.30 -16.44 20.77
CA THR A 101 -34.53 -17.62 21.16
C THR A 101 -33.09 -17.57 20.66
N ILE A 102 -32.83 -16.67 19.70
CA ILE A 102 -31.55 -16.51 19.00
C ILE A 102 -30.91 -15.18 19.41
N LYS A 103 -29.62 -15.20 19.77
CA LYS A 103 -28.86 -13.97 20.06
C LYS A 103 -28.64 -13.14 18.80
N TRP A 104 -28.48 -11.83 18.94
CA TRP A 104 -28.29 -10.90 17.83
C TRP A 104 -27.13 -11.29 16.91
N GLY A 105 -26.02 -11.76 17.48
CA GLY A 105 -24.88 -12.28 16.70
C GLY A 105 -25.26 -13.46 15.79
N GLU A 106 -26.08 -14.39 16.28
CA GLU A 106 -26.56 -15.54 15.51
C GLU A 106 -27.62 -15.14 14.47
N LYS A 107 -28.47 -14.14 14.76
CA LYS A 107 -29.40 -13.55 13.78
C LYS A 107 -28.67 -13.01 12.56
N ARG A 108 -27.54 -12.31 12.77
CA ARG A 108 -26.71 -11.79 11.67
C ARG A 108 -26.13 -12.90 10.80
N GLU A 109 -25.73 -14.02 11.38
CA GLU A 109 -25.24 -15.18 10.63
C GLU A 109 -26.38 -15.88 9.86
N LYS A 110 -27.57 -16.04 10.47
CA LYS A 110 -28.74 -16.60 9.77
C LYS A 110 -29.20 -15.71 8.61
N ILE A 111 -29.25 -14.39 8.80
CA ILE A 111 -29.54 -13.44 7.71
C ILE A 111 -28.48 -13.51 6.62
N ARG A 112 -27.19 -13.62 6.98
CA ARG A 112 -26.11 -13.78 5.99
C ARG A 112 -26.25 -15.09 5.22
N ALA A 113 -26.59 -16.19 5.89
CA ALA A 113 -26.85 -17.48 5.25
C ALA A 113 -28.03 -17.39 4.28
N LEU A 114 -29.13 -16.75 4.70
CA LEU A 114 -30.30 -16.49 3.85
C LEU A 114 -29.93 -15.67 2.60
N ILE A 115 -29.14 -14.60 2.73
CA ILE A 115 -28.68 -13.81 1.58
C ILE A 115 -27.77 -14.63 0.66
N ASN A 116 -26.89 -15.46 1.22
CA ASN A 116 -25.96 -16.28 0.44
C ASN A 116 -26.65 -17.42 -0.32
N SER A 117 -27.83 -17.87 0.13
CA SER A 117 -28.65 -18.82 -0.60
C SER A 117 -29.48 -18.21 -1.74
N LEU A 118 -29.53 -16.88 -1.85
CA LEU A 118 -30.27 -16.21 -2.93
C LEU A 118 -29.55 -16.34 -4.28
N PRO A 119 -30.30 -16.42 -5.40
CA PRO A 119 -29.76 -16.23 -6.74
C PRO A 119 -28.96 -14.93 -6.87
N GLU A 120 -27.93 -14.92 -7.75
CA GLU A 120 -27.01 -13.79 -7.86
C GLU A 120 -27.72 -12.47 -8.18
N GLU A 121 -28.74 -12.50 -9.03
CA GLU A 121 -29.54 -11.33 -9.39
C GLU A 121 -30.21 -10.69 -8.18
N GLN A 122 -30.81 -11.50 -7.29
CA GLN A 122 -31.45 -11.04 -6.06
C GLN A 122 -30.43 -10.59 -5.03
N ARG A 123 -29.29 -11.28 -4.94
CA ARG A 123 -28.19 -10.90 -4.06
C ARG A 123 -27.60 -9.53 -4.40
N ARG A 124 -27.69 -9.10 -5.67
CA ARG A 124 -27.30 -7.75 -6.12
C ARG A 124 -28.29 -6.66 -5.71
N LEU A 125 -29.57 -7.01 -5.50
CA LEU A 125 -30.61 -6.06 -5.07
C LEU A 125 -30.45 -5.66 -3.60
N VAL A 126 -29.96 -6.59 -2.78
CA VAL A 126 -29.53 -6.27 -1.43
C VAL A 126 -28.21 -5.51 -1.57
N PRO A 127 -28.15 -4.22 -1.21
CA PRO A 127 -26.86 -3.62 -0.98
C PRO A 127 -26.32 -4.41 0.20
N PHE A 128 -25.43 -5.38 -0.07
CA PHE A 128 -24.46 -5.76 0.94
C PHE A 128 -23.92 -4.41 1.37
N PRO A 129 -24.08 -4.04 2.65
CA PRO A 129 -23.37 -2.89 3.11
C PRO A 129 -21.92 -3.23 2.79
N ARG A 130 -21.38 -2.56 1.76
CA ARG A 130 -19.96 -2.28 1.68
C ARG A 130 -19.75 -1.35 2.87
N PHE A 131 -19.90 -1.89 4.07
CA PHE A 131 -19.48 -1.26 5.30
C PHE A 131 -18.02 -1.00 5.01
N GLY A 132 -17.69 0.27 4.75
CA GLY A 132 -16.33 0.74 4.51
C GLY A 132 -15.50 0.59 5.77
N GLY A 133 -15.42 -0.62 6.31
CA GLY A 133 -14.83 -0.91 7.60
C GLY A 133 -15.15 -2.23 8.29
N LEU A 134 -15.98 -3.14 7.75
CA LEU A 134 -16.34 -4.38 8.46
C LEU A 134 -16.31 -5.64 7.60
N VAL A 135 -15.11 -6.18 7.45
CA VAL A 135 -14.91 -7.62 7.25
C VAL A 135 -14.63 -8.21 8.65
N PRO A 136 -15.31 -9.28 9.10
CA PRO A 136 -14.93 -9.95 10.35
C PRO A 136 -13.50 -10.53 10.22
N PRO A 137 -12.67 -10.52 11.28
CA PRO A 137 -11.54 -11.43 11.31
C PRO A 137 -12.10 -12.87 11.32
N PHE A 138 -11.53 -13.70 10.45
CA PHE A 138 -11.71 -15.14 10.42
C PHE A 138 -11.57 -15.75 11.84
N GLY A 139 -12.35 -16.80 12.11
CA GLY A 139 -12.35 -17.55 13.38
C GLY A 139 -10.98 -18.13 13.79
N PRO A 140 -10.92 -18.78 14.98
CA PRO A 140 -9.70 -18.95 15.74
C PRO A 140 -8.74 -19.91 15.04
N ARG A 141 -7.53 -19.44 14.73
CA ARG A 141 -6.38 -20.32 14.50
C ARG A 141 -5.38 -20.06 15.62
N GLY A 142 -5.20 -21.08 16.47
CA GLY A 142 -4.25 -21.06 17.56
C GLY A 142 -2.83 -20.76 17.07
N LEU A 143 -2.03 -20.20 17.98
CA LEU A 143 -0.58 -20.07 17.79
C LEU A 143 0.04 -21.46 17.54
N PRO A 144 1.15 -21.55 16.78
CA PRO A 144 1.87 -22.80 16.63
C PRO A 144 2.27 -23.37 18.00
N PRO A 145 2.18 -24.70 18.21
CA PRO A 145 2.50 -25.36 19.49
C PRO A 145 3.86 -24.94 20.10
N LEU A 146 4.82 -24.59 19.25
CA LEU A 146 6.15 -24.10 19.62
C LEU A 146 6.10 -22.82 20.48
N VAL A 147 5.22 -21.88 20.14
CA VAL A 147 5.13 -20.57 20.80
C VAL A 147 4.45 -20.71 22.16
N GLU A 148 3.48 -21.62 22.27
CA GLU A 148 2.76 -21.92 23.50
C GLU A 148 3.65 -22.68 24.51
N GLU A 149 4.47 -23.62 24.03
CA GLU A 149 5.45 -24.37 24.84
C GLU A 149 6.57 -23.46 25.37
N LEU A 150 7.15 -22.60 24.52
CA LEU A 150 8.21 -21.67 24.93
C LEU A 150 7.74 -20.62 25.94
N ARG A 151 6.45 -20.24 25.87
CA ARG A 151 5.86 -19.27 26.81
C ARG A 151 5.69 -19.83 28.22
N LYS A 152 5.54 -21.15 28.37
CA LYS A 152 5.37 -21.83 29.67
C LYS A 152 6.69 -22.01 30.42
N LEU A 153 7.83 -21.98 29.73
CA LEU A 153 9.14 -22.30 30.30
C LEU A 153 9.93 -21.07 30.79
N ILE A 154 9.41 -19.85 30.64
CA ILE A 154 10.12 -18.61 30.99
C ILE A 154 9.28 -17.79 31.99
N PRO A 155 9.64 -17.75 33.30
CA PRO A 155 8.81 -17.14 34.34
C PRO A 155 8.64 -15.63 34.22
N HIS A 156 9.57 -14.94 33.54
CA HIS A 156 9.44 -13.55 33.14
C HIS A 156 10.05 -13.35 31.75
N PRO A 157 9.27 -13.37 30.65
CA PRO A 157 9.84 -13.03 29.37
C PRO A 157 10.27 -11.55 29.43
N PRO A 158 11.50 -11.19 29.01
CA PRO A 158 11.83 -9.79 28.82
C PRO A 158 10.80 -9.18 27.87
N LYS A 159 10.42 -7.92 28.08
CA LYS A 159 9.48 -7.20 27.20
C LYS A 159 10.06 -7.17 25.79
N PHE A 160 9.71 -8.16 24.97
CA PHE A 160 10.05 -8.20 23.56
C PHE A 160 9.24 -7.14 22.84
N GLY A 161 9.81 -5.94 22.70
CA GLY A 161 9.36 -4.98 21.71
C GLY A 161 9.60 -5.56 20.32
N GLY A 162 8.58 -6.17 19.71
CA GLY A 162 8.52 -6.36 18.25
C GLY A 162 9.58 -7.25 17.58
N PHE A 163 10.22 -8.17 18.30
CA PHE A 163 11.16 -9.13 17.69
C PHE A 163 10.44 -10.44 17.37
N GLY A 164 10.25 -10.73 16.07
CA GLY A 164 10.02 -12.11 15.64
C GLY A 164 11.33 -12.93 15.75
N PRO A 165 11.32 -14.24 15.47
CA PRO A 165 12.50 -15.12 15.61
C PRO A 165 13.66 -14.81 14.63
N PHE A 166 13.62 -13.66 13.95
CA PHE A 166 14.66 -13.15 13.07
C PHE A 166 14.81 -11.64 13.24
N GLY A 167 15.27 -11.20 14.42
CA GLY A 167 15.82 -9.87 14.64
C GLY A 167 14.95 -8.66 14.23
N PRO A 168 15.51 -7.43 14.23
CA PRO A 168 14.82 -6.26 13.74
C PRO A 168 14.54 -6.47 12.24
N ARG A 169 13.30 -6.19 11.81
CA ARG A 169 12.93 -6.23 10.39
C ARG A 169 13.69 -5.16 9.62
N HIS A 170 14.92 -5.45 9.22
CA HIS A 170 15.60 -4.71 8.18
C HIS A 170 14.74 -4.81 6.91
N HIS A 171 14.47 -3.66 6.32
CA HIS A 171 13.83 -3.51 5.02
C HIS A 171 14.32 -4.57 4.04
N ARG A 172 13.40 -5.24 3.31
CA ARG A 172 13.63 -6.14 2.16
C ARG A 172 15.04 -6.04 1.57
N GLY A 173 15.98 -6.64 2.26
CA GLY A 173 17.41 -6.50 2.09
C GLY A 173 17.93 -7.85 2.47
N PHE A 174 18.72 -8.41 1.56
CA PHE A 174 19.27 -9.75 1.67
C PHE A 174 19.92 -9.96 3.04
N PRO A 175 19.98 -11.22 3.53
CA PRO A 175 20.64 -11.51 4.79
C PRO A 175 22.05 -10.88 4.83
N PRO A 176 22.57 -10.52 6.01
CA PRO A 176 23.96 -10.09 6.14
C PRO A 176 24.89 -11.17 5.57
N HIS A 177 26.14 -10.78 5.23
CA HIS A 177 27.18 -11.71 4.79
C HIS A 177 27.18 -12.98 5.65
N PRO A 178 27.38 -14.16 5.06
CA PRO A 178 27.44 -15.40 5.82
C PRO A 178 28.52 -15.25 6.91
N PRO A 179 28.23 -15.58 8.19
CA PRO A 179 29.22 -15.46 9.26
C PRO A 179 30.45 -16.33 8.97
N PRO A 180 31.67 -15.92 9.34
CA PRO A 180 32.91 -16.68 9.09
C PRO A 180 32.85 -18.13 9.58
N GLU A 181 32.12 -18.39 10.67
CA GLU A 181 31.88 -19.72 11.25
C GLU A 181 31.20 -20.69 10.26
N PHE A 182 30.44 -20.16 9.29
CA PHE A 182 29.80 -20.99 8.26
C PHE A 182 30.82 -21.54 7.26
N LYS A 183 32.05 -20.99 7.21
CA LYS A 183 33.13 -21.47 6.33
C LYS A 183 33.58 -22.88 6.71
N GLU A 184 33.67 -23.18 8.00
CA GLU A 184 34.05 -24.50 8.50
C GLU A 184 32.95 -25.54 8.26
N ILE A 185 31.69 -25.11 8.27
CA ILE A 185 30.52 -26.00 8.18
C ILE A 185 30.15 -26.27 6.73
N LEU A 186 30.08 -25.23 5.89
CA LEU A 186 29.70 -25.34 4.48
C LEU A 186 30.86 -25.78 3.59
N GLY A 187 32.09 -25.75 4.10
CA GLY A 187 33.32 -25.88 3.34
C GLY A 187 33.67 -24.58 2.60
N GLU A 188 34.96 -24.40 2.36
CA GLU A 188 35.52 -23.17 1.79
C GLU A 188 34.94 -22.84 0.40
N GLU A 189 34.72 -23.85 -0.44
CA GLU A 189 34.19 -23.64 -1.78
C GLU A 189 32.76 -23.07 -1.76
N LEU A 190 31.88 -23.64 -0.93
CA LEU A 190 30.46 -23.25 -0.88
C LEU A 190 30.28 -21.91 -0.16
N TYR A 191 31.08 -21.66 0.88
CA TYR A 191 31.15 -20.37 1.55
C TYR A 191 31.60 -19.25 0.59
N ASN A 192 32.65 -19.47 -0.20
CA ASN A 192 33.14 -18.48 -1.15
C ASN A 192 32.11 -18.19 -2.27
N LYS A 193 31.34 -19.20 -2.71
CA LYS A 193 30.24 -19.00 -3.67
C LYS A 193 29.12 -18.13 -3.09
N LEU A 194 28.73 -18.37 -1.84
CA LEU A 194 27.72 -17.55 -1.15
C LEU A 194 28.23 -16.12 -0.92
N ASP A 195 29.47 -15.94 -0.46
CA ASP A 195 30.04 -14.61 -0.26
C ASP A 195 30.20 -13.86 -1.58
N ALA A 196 30.61 -14.51 -2.67
CA ALA A 196 30.65 -13.90 -4.00
C ALA A 196 29.28 -13.38 -4.46
N ILE A 197 28.19 -14.13 -4.23
CA ILE A 197 26.83 -13.67 -4.51
C ILE A 197 26.46 -12.46 -3.64
N HIS A 198 26.88 -12.45 -2.39
CA HIS A 198 26.66 -11.32 -1.48
C HIS A 198 27.47 -10.07 -1.88
N GLN A 199 28.73 -10.22 -2.28
CA GLN A 199 29.64 -9.14 -2.68
C GLN A 199 29.29 -8.53 -4.05
N ASP A 200 28.69 -9.30 -4.98
CA ASP A 200 28.36 -8.80 -6.31
C ASP A 200 27.23 -7.76 -6.26
N LYS A 201 27.57 -6.48 -6.39
CA LYS A 201 26.61 -5.35 -6.34
C LYS A 201 25.70 -5.27 -7.58
N ASN A 202 26.06 -5.94 -8.67
CA ASN A 202 25.34 -5.89 -9.94
C ASN A 202 24.37 -7.06 -10.12
N LEU A 203 24.44 -8.06 -9.23
CA LEU A 203 23.60 -9.24 -9.30
C LEU A 203 22.14 -8.94 -8.94
N THR A 204 21.28 -8.91 -9.96
CA THR A 204 19.83 -9.00 -9.78
C THR A 204 19.47 -10.43 -9.37
N HIS A 205 18.47 -10.61 -8.50
CA HIS A 205 17.99 -11.94 -8.07
C HIS A 205 18.97 -12.79 -7.23
N LYS A 206 19.73 -12.17 -6.31
CA LYS A 206 20.66 -12.89 -5.40
C LYS A 206 20.02 -14.06 -4.65
N LYS A 207 18.73 -13.97 -4.31
CA LYS A 207 18.01 -15.04 -3.60
C LYS A 207 17.99 -16.33 -4.42
N ASP A 208 17.66 -16.25 -5.70
CA ASP A 208 17.49 -17.43 -6.55
C ASP A 208 18.84 -18.13 -6.75
N LYS A 209 19.93 -17.36 -6.82
CA LYS A 209 21.30 -17.90 -6.87
C LYS A 209 21.77 -18.49 -5.55
N ILE A 210 21.40 -17.89 -4.41
CA ILE A 210 21.65 -18.49 -3.09
C ILE A 210 20.90 -19.83 -2.98
N ASP A 211 19.63 -19.86 -3.37
CA ASP A 211 18.81 -21.08 -3.35
C ASP A 211 19.41 -22.16 -4.28
N GLU A 212 19.96 -21.78 -5.44
CA GLU A 212 20.66 -22.67 -6.36
C GLU A 212 21.94 -23.27 -5.76
N VAL A 213 22.79 -22.43 -5.13
CA VAL A 213 24.01 -22.88 -4.43
C VAL A 213 23.66 -23.80 -3.26
N MET A 214 22.55 -23.52 -2.55
CA MET A 214 22.13 -24.30 -1.38
C MET A 214 21.46 -25.64 -1.73
N LYS A 215 21.02 -25.88 -2.98
CA LYS A 215 20.40 -27.16 -3.39
C LYS A 215 21.33 -28.37 -3.25
N GLY A 216 22.65 -28.17 -3.29
CA GLY A 216 23.66 -29.23 -3.17
C GLY A 216 24.09 -29.54 -1.74
N VAL A 217 23.65 -28.76 -0.74
CA VAL A 217 24.11 -28.93 0.65
C VAL A 217 23.38 -30.11 1.29
N SER A 218 24.15 -31.07 1.82
CA SER A 218 23.58 -32.25 2.48
C SER A 218 22.73 -31.86 3.71
N LYS A 219 21.70 -32.67 4.01
CA LYS A 219 20.88 -32.47 5.21
C LYS A 219 21.69 -32.57 6.51
N GLU A 220 22.79 -33.32 6.50
CA GLU A 220 23.69 -33.46 7.66
C GLU A 220 24.50 -32.18 7.89
N THR A 221 25.02 -31.58 6.82
CA THR A 221 25.71 -30.29 6.86
C THR A 221 24.80 -29.17 7.40
N LEU A 222 23.52 -29.14 6.97
CA LEU A 222 22.55 -28.15 7.46
C LEU A 222 22.19 -28.31 8.95
N LYS A 223 22.35 -29.51 9.52
CA LYS A 223 22.11 -29.75 10.96
C LYS A 223 23.22 -29.18 11.83
N ASN A 224 24.43 -29.04 11.29
CA ASN A 224 25.60 -28.54 12.02
C ASN A 224 25.71 -27.01 12.01
N ILE A 225 24.77 -26.30 11.38
CA ILE A 225 24.74 -24.83 11.42
C ILE A 225 24.40 -24.38 12.86
N PRO A 226 25.28 -23.60 13.52
CA PRO A 226 25.08 -23.16 14.89
C PRO A 226 23.76 -22.39 15.02
N LEU A 227 23.18 -22.47 16.22
CA LEU A 227 21.99 -21.71 16.50
C LEU A 227 22.34 -20.21 16.44
N PRO A 228 21.46 -19.35 15.93
CA PRO A 228 21.73 -17.92 15.96
C PRO A 228 22.00 -17.46 17.40
N PRO A 229 22.91 -16.48 17.61
CA PRO A 229 23.43 -16.10 18.94
C PRO A 229 22.38 -15.76 20.01
N PHE A 230 21.17 -15.37 19.59
CA PHE A 230 20.06 -15.10 20.52
C PHE A 230 19.47 -16.37 21.16
N LEU A 231 19.73 -17.55 20.60
CA LEU A 231 19.33 -18.85 21.16
C LEU A 231 20.44 -19.49 22.02
N GLU A 232 21.71 -19.08 21.85
CA GLU A 232 22.85 -19.60 22.62
C GLU A 232 22.82 -19.16 24.10
N ASN A 233 22.10 -18.07 24.40
CA ASN A 233 21.92 -17.58 25.76
C ASN A 233 20.72 -18.19 26.50
N LEU A 234 20.03 -19.18 25.91
CA LEU A 234 18.92 -19.87 26.56
C LEU A 234 19.42 -20.99 27.49
N PRO A 235 18.66 -21.37 28.54
CA PRO A 235 18.97 -22.54 29.35
C PRO A 235 19.17 -23.81 28.49
N ALA A 236 20.10 -24.67 28.89
CA ALA A 236 20.53 -25.82 28.08
C ALA A 236 19.37 -26.76 27.70
N ASP A 237 18.41 -26.97 28.61
CA ASP A 237 17.19 -27.74 28.38
C ASP A 237 16.29 -27.11 27.31
N VAL A 238 16.19 -25.77 27.25
CA VAL A 238 15.45 -25.03 26.22
C VAL A 238 16.18 -25.12 24.86
N GLN A 239 17.51 -25.07 24.86
CA GLN A 239 18.30 -25.27 23.65
C GLN A 239 18.12 -26.68 23.08
N THR A 240 18.19 -27.71 23.92
CA THR A 240 17.97 -29.11 23.53
C THR A 240 16.55 -29.30 22.97
N LYS A 241 15.53 -28.73 23.62
CA LYS A 241 14.14 -28.82 23.17
C LYS A 241 13.90 -28.08 21.85
N ALA A 242 14.53 -26.91 21.66
CA ALA A 242 14.49 -26.18 20.39
C ALA A 242 15.15 -26.97 19.24
N GLN A 243 16.25 -27.67 19.51
CA GLN A 243 16.91 -28.56 18.55
C GLN A 243 16.08 -29.80 18.23
N GLU A 244 15.40 -30.40 19.21
CA GLU A 244 14.49 -31.53 19.00
C GLU A 244 13.26 -31.14 18.18
N LEU A 245 12.65 -29.99 18.47
CA LEU A 245 11.51 -29.46 17.71
C LEU A 245 11.87 -29.13 16.27
N ARG A 246 13.12 -28.73 15.99
CA ARG A 246 13.64 -28.52 14.62
C ARG A 246 13.74 -29.81 13.81
N LYS A 247 13.95 -30.97 14.46
CA LYS A 247 13.99 -32.30 13.80
C LYS A 247 12.60 -32.78 13.37
N LEU A 248 11.53 -32.26 13.98
CA LEU A 248 10.14 -32.64 13.73
C LEU A 248 9.47 -31.85 12.58
N ILE A 249 10.17 -30.93 11.92
CA ILE A 249 9.62 -30.11 10.84
C ILE A 249 9.95 -30.77 9.48
N PRO A 250 8.99 -31.38 8.76
CA PRO A 250 9.22 -31.88 7.41
C PRO A 250 9.27 -30.71 6.42
N HIS A 251 10.47 -30.32 6.00
CA HIS A 251 10.82 -29.27 5.04
C HIS A 251 10.27 -27.85 5.34
N PRO A 252 10.99 -26.78 4.96
CA PRO A 252 10.39 -25.45 4.97
C PRO A 252 9.30 -25.40 3.87
N PRO A 253 8.03 -25.08 4.19
CA PRO A 253 7.06 -24.75 3.16
C PRO A 253 7.60 -23.53 2.38
N LYS A 254 7.38 -23.53 1.06
CA LYS A 254 7.76 -22.41 0.18
C LYS A 254 7.27 -21.11 0.83
N PHE A 255 8.20 -20.18 1.08
CA PHE A 255 7.93 -18.87 1.69
C PHE A 255 6.99 -18.06 0.78
N GLY A 256 5.69 -18.29 0.95
CA GLY A 256 4.61 -17.74 0.13
C GLY A 256 3.21 -18.12 0.64
N GLU A 257 3.06 -19.19 1.43
CA GLU A 257 1.72 -19.71 1.78
C GLU A 257 1.23 -19.46 3.21
N PHE A 258 2.04 -18.92 4.13
CA PHE A 258 1.59 -18.70 5.52
C PHE A 258 1.97 -17.32 6.07
N GLY A 259 1.48 -16.26 5.42
CA GLY A 259 1.43 -14.94 6.03
C GLY A 259 0.16 -14.77 6.89
N PRO A 260 0.21 -14.10 8.07
CA PRO A 260 -0.94 -13.84 8.94
C PRO A 260 -1.89 -12.76 8.41
N PHE A 261 -1.80 -12.46 7.12
CA PHE A 261 -2.75 -11.62 6.41
C PHE A 261 -3.39 -12.55 5.39
N GLY A 262 -4.68 -12.86 5.56
CA GLY A 262 -5.49 -13.49 4.51
C GLY A 262 -5.31 -12.77 3.18
N PRO A 263 -5.68 -13.37 2.04
CA PRO A 263 -5.36 -12.85 0.71
C PRO A 263 -5.78 -11.40 0.64
N ARG A 264 -4.79 -10.51 0.76
CA ARG A 264 -4.98 -9.09 0.48
C ARG A 264 -5.51 -9.11 -0.94
N HIS A 265 -6.68 -8.53 -1.18
CA HIS A 265 -7.07 -8.11 -2.53
C HIS A 265 -6.07 -7.04 -2.95
N HIS A 266 -4.84 -7.47 -3.22
CA HIS A 266 -3.95 -6.79 -4.10
C HIS A 266 -4.79 -6.49 -5.34
N ARG A 267 -4.69 -5.26 -5.82
CA ARG A 267 -5.02 -4.86 -7.19
C ARG A 267 -4.15 -5.69 -8.15
N GLY A 268 -4.35 -6.99 -8.13
CA GLY A 268 -3.67 -8.00 -8.91
C GLY A 268 -4.44 -8.21 -10.20
N PHE A 269 -3.76 -8.83 -11.14
CA PHE A 269 -4.38 -9.38 -12.33
C PHE A 269 -5.62 -10.20 -11.92
N PRO A 270 -6.78 -10.01 -12.57
CA PRO A 270 -7.99 -10.74 -12.20
C PRO A 270 -7.75 -12.25 -12.26
N PRO A 271 -8.23 -13.01 -11.27
CA PRO A 271 -7.88 -14.43 -11.11
C PRO A 271 -8.44 -15.30 -12.24
N HIS A 272 -9.52 -14.85 -12.89
CA HIS A 272 -10.19 -15.56 -13.97
C HIS A 272 -10.56 -14.58 -15.11
N PRO A 273 -10.73 -15.09 -16.34
CA PRO A 273 -11.38 -14.35 -17.41
C PRO A 273 -12.82 -13.96 -17.04
N PRO A 274 -13.43 -12.96 -17.71
CA PRO A 274 -14.85 -12.64 -17.51
C PRO A 274 -15.75 -13.85 -17.81
N PRO A 275 -16.72 -14.19 -16.96
CA PRO A 275 -17.58 -15.36 -17.15
C PRO A 275 -18.33 -15.37 -18.49
N GLU A 276 -18.70 -14.19 -18.98
CA GLU A 276 -19.36 -13.99 -20.28
C GLU A 276 -18.54 -14.54 -21.46
N PHE A 277 -17.21 -14.69 -21.32
CA PHE A 277 -16.37 -15.26 -22.35
C PHE A 277 -16.58 -16.77 -22.51
N LYS A 278 -17.10 -17.46 -21.48
CA LYS A 278 -17.27 -18.92 -21.51
C LYS A 278 -18.25 -19.36 -22.58
N GLU A 279 -19.36 -18.64 -22.74
CA GLU A 279 -20.39 -18.94 -23.75
C GLU A 279 -19.89 -18.68 -25.18
N ILE A 280 -19.04 -17.67 -25.37
CA ILE A 280 -18.58 -17.23 -26.69
C ILE A 280 -17.36 -18.01 -27.17
N LEU A 281 -16.40 -18.25 -26.27
CA LEU A 281 -15.18 -19.01 -26.58
C LEU A 281 -15.44 -20.52 -26.55
N GLY A 282 -16.49 -20.98 -25.87
CA GLY A 282 -16.68 -22.39 -25.54
C GLY A 282 -15.73 -22.85 -24.44
N GLU A 283 -16.02 -24.03 -23.89
CA GLU A 283 -15.35 -24.53 -22.68
C GLU A 283 -13.85 -24.78 -22.87
N GLU A 284 -13.45 -25.31 -24.04
CA GLU A 284 -12.05 -25.62 -24.32
C GLU A 284 -11.17 -24.36 -24.37
N LEU A 285 -11.58 -23.34 -25.14
CA LEU A 285 -10.83 -22.10 -25.29
C LEU A 285 -10.86 -21.26 -24.01
N TYR A 286 -11.99 -21.22 -23.31
CA TYR A 286 -12.09 -20.56 -22.02
C TYR A 286 -11.12 -21.15 -21.00
N ASN A 287 -11.04 -22.49 -20.91
CA ASN A 287 -10.12 -23.17 -19.99
C ASN A 287 -8.65 -22.88 -20.34
N LYS A 288 -8.29 -22.81 -21.63
CA LYS A 288 -6.94 -22.40 -22.05
C LYS A 288 -6.61 -20.98 -21.59
N LEU A 289 -7.54 -20.04 -21.75
CA LEU A 289 -7.37 -18.66 -21.30
C LEU A 289 -7.27 -18.55 -19.76
N ASP A 290 -8.08 -19.34 -19.04
CA ASP A 290 -8.07 -19.38 -17.57
C ASP A 290 -6.76 -19.95 -17.02
N VAL A 291 -6.18 -20.98 -17.66
CA VAL A 291 -4.85 -21.50 -17.30
C VAL A 291 -3.78 -20.39 -17.41
N ILE A 292 -3.82 -19.56 -18.46
CA ILE A 292 -2.89 -18.42 -18.60
C ILE A 292 -3.11 -17.39 -17.47
N HIS A 293 -4.36 -17.11 -17.09
CA HIS A 293 -4.69 -16.20 -16.00
C HIS A 293 -4.13 -16.66 -14.65
N GLN A 294 -4.29 -17.96 -14.37
CA GLN A 294 -3.93 -18.58 -13.10
C GLN A 294 -2.45 -18.94 -12.98
N ASP A 295 -1.67 -18.95 -14.07
CA ASP A 295 -0.27 -19.34 -14.04
C ASP A 295 0.57 -18.37 -13.18
N LYS A 296 0.90 -18.82 -11.97
CA LYS A 296 1.70 -18.08 -11.00
C LYS A 296 3.20 -18.07 -11.34
N ASN A 297 3.64 -18.92 -12.28
CA ASN A 297 5.03 -18.97 -12.71
C ASN A 297 5.36 -17.86 -13.71
N LEU A 298 4.33 -17.26 -14.34
CA LEU A 298 4.50 -16.16 -15.27
C LEU A 298 4.48 -14.82 -14.55
N THR A 299 5.39 -13.94 -14.96
CA THR A 299 5.31 -12.52 -14.62
C THR A 299 4.02 -11.92 -15.18
N ARG A 300 3.63 -10.76 -14.66
CA ARG A 300 2.43 -10.06 -15.13
C ARG A 300 2.52 -9.71 -16.62
N GLU A 301 3.69 -9.32 -17.10
CA GLU A 301 3.92 -8.96 -18.50
C GLU A 301 3.84 -10.18 -19.41
N GLU A 302 4.42 -11.30 -19.00
CA GLU A 302 4.33 -12.57 -19.74
C GLU A 302 2.89 -13.08 -19.82
N ARG A 303 2.09 -12.96 -18.75
CA ARG A 303 0.66 -13.31 -18.80
C ARG A 303 -0.11 -12.46 -19.80
N PHE A 304 0.10 -11.15 -19.80
CA PHE A 304 -0.53 -10.27 -20.80
C PHE A 304 -0.10 -10.63 -22.22
N LYS A 305 1.20 -10.92 -22.43
CA LYS A 305 1.71 -11.32 -23.74
C LYS A 305 1.07 -12.62 -24.23
N LYS A 306 1.02 -13.66 -23.39
CA LYS A 306 0.37 -14.94 -23.73
C LYS A 306 -1.13 -14.78 -23.97
N MET A 307 -1.81 -13.94 -23.20
CA MET A 307 -3.21 -13.61 -23.47
C MET A 307 -3.38 -12.89 -24.80
N ASP A 308 -2.50 -11.95 -25.13
CA ASP A 308 -2.55 -11.22 -26.40
C ASP A 308 -2.35 -12.17 -27.59
N GLU A 309 -1.36 -13.07 -27.50
CA GLU A 309 -1.12 -14.14 -28.48
C GLU A 309 -2.33 -15.07 -28.59
N PHE A 310 -2.92 -15.48 -27.47
CA PHE A 310 -4.14 -16.30 -27.46
C PHE A 310 -5.28 -15.58 -28.18
N MET A 311 -5.57 -14.32 -27.81
CA MET A 311 -6.66 -13.55 -28.42
C MET A 311 -6.42 -13.26 -29.90
N SER A 312 -5.17 -13.09 -30.33
CA SER A 312 -4.80 -12.87 -31.73
C SER A 312 -4.96 -14.12 -32.60
N SER A 313 -5.00 -15.31 -32.00
CA SER A 313 -5.18 -16.59 -32.73
C SER A 313 -6.64 -17.01 -32.87
N LEU A 314 -7.58 -16.31 -32.20
CA LEU A 314 -9.02 -16.59 -32.32
C LEU A 314 -9.57 -16.15 -33.68
N PRO A 315 -10.59 -16.85 -34.23
CA PRO A 315 -11.29 -16.42 -35.43
C PRO A 315 -11.92 -15.03 -35.27
N SER A 316 -11.93 -14.25 -36.35
CA SER A 316 -12.52 -12.90 -36.35
C SER A 316 -14.00 -12.91 -35.96
N GLU A 317 -14.74 -13.96 -36.34
CA GLU A 317 -16.15 -14.13 -35.98
C GLU A 317 -16.35 -14.33 -34.46
N THR A 318 -15.47 -15.11 -33.82
CA THR A 318 -15.49 -15.32 -32.36
C THR A 318 -15.16 -14.02 -31.63
N LEU A 319 -14.16 -13.31 -32.12
CA LEU A 319 -13.73 -12.05 -31.54
C LEU A 319 -14.81 -10.97 -31.63
N ALA A 320 -15.52 -10.87 -32.75
CA ALA A 320 -16.61 -9.91 -32.94
C ALA A 320 -17.77 -10.12 -31.96
N LYS A 321 -17.97 -11.35 -31.47
CA LYS A 321 -19.01 -11.69 -30.48
C LYS A 321 -18.60 -11.32 -29.05
N LEU A 322 -17.33 -11.04 -28.78
CA LEU A 322 -16.87 -10.72 -27.43
C LEU A 322 -17.41 -9.37 -26.93
N PRO A 323 -17.92 -9.32 -25.68
CA PRO A 323 -18.45 -8.08 -25.14
C PRO A 323 -17.32 -7.09 -24.84
N LEU A 324 -17.59 -5.81 -25.06
CA LEU A 324 -16.68 -4.75 -24.63
C LEU A 324 -16.51 -4.77 -23.11
N PRO A 325 -15.35 -4.32 -22.59
CA PRO A 325 -15.16 -4.07 -21.17
C PRO A 325 -16.33 -3.25 -20.58
N PRO A 326 -16.81 -3.55 -19.36
CA PRO A 326 -17.98 -2.90 -18.77
C PRO A 326 -17.98 -1.36 -18.83
N PRO A 327 -16.84 -0.67 -18.61
CA PRO A 327 -16.71 0.79 -18.80
C PRO A 327 -17.17 1.32 -20.16
N PHE A 328 -17.05 0.53 -21.22
CA PHE A 328 -17.33 0.98 -22.59
C PHE A 328 -18.73 0.60 -23.08
N ARG A 329 -19.46 -0.26 -22.35
CA ARG A 329 -20.82 -0.69 -22.74
C ARG A 329 -21.86 0.41 -22.66
N GLN A 330 -21.58 1.47 -21.89
CA GLN A 330 -22.47 2.62 -21.72
C GLN A 330 -22.26 3.69 -22.78
N LEU A 331 -21.24 3.54 -23.63
CA LEU A 331 -20.95 4.50 -24.70
C LEU A 331 -21.94 4.33 -25.86
N PRO A 332 -22.16 5.38 -26.68
CA PRO A 332 -22.92 5.27 -27.92
C PRO A 332 -22.39 4.17 -28.85
N GLU A 333 -23.27 3.58 -29.65
CA GLU A 333 -22.95 2.39 -30.47
C GLU A 333 -21.84 2.66 -31.51
N ASP A 334 -21.82 3.85 -32.11
CA ASP A 334 -20.78 4.30 -33.03
C ASP A 334 -19.40 4.38 -32.34
N VAL A 335 -19.38 4.85 -31.09
CA VAL A 335 -18.18 4.91 -30.24
C VAL A 335 -17.72 3.50 -29.87
N GLN A 336 -18.66 2.62 -29.51
CA GLN A 336 -18.37 1.21 -29.23
C GLN A 336 -17.76 0.51 -30.45
N ASN A 337 -18.30 0.73 -31.65
CA ASN A 337 -17.81 0.13 -32.89
C ASN A 337 -16.37 0.56 -33.21
N LYS A 338 -16.04 1.84 -33.01
CA LYS A 338 -14.65 2.32 -33.15
C LYS A 338 -13.71 1.70 -32.11
N ILE A 339 -14.16 1.54 -30.86
CA ILE A 339 -13.35 0.85 -29.83
C ILE A 339 -13.13 -0.61 -30.22
N ARG A 340 -14.15 -1.32 -30.72
CA ARG A 340 -14.01 -2.69 -31.24
C ARG A 340 -12.99 -2.74 -32.36
N GLU A 341 -13.10 -1.87 -33.36
CA GLU A 341 -12.15 -1.80 -34.49
C GLU A 341 -10.70 -1.64 -34.01
N ILE A 342 -10.45 -0.74 -33.06
CA ILE A 342 -9.11 -0.55 -32.46
C ILE A 342 -8.66 -1.82 -31.70
N MET A 343 -9.55 -2.45 -30.94
CA MET A 343 -9.26 -3.65 -30.13
C MET A 343 -9.04 -4.91 -30.97
N HIS A 344 -9.64 -5.00 -32.16
CA HIS A 344 -9.48 -6.10 -33.13
C HIS A 344 -8.30 -5.91 -34.09
N ASN A 345 -7.56 -4.81 -33.98
CA ASN A 345 -6.38 -4.59 -34.82
C ASN A 345 -5.16 -5.33 -34.27
N PHE A 346 -5.05 -6.64 -34.54
CA PHE A 346 -3.94 -7.48 -34.07
C PHE A 346 -2.61 -7.25 -34.81
N SER A 347 -2.52 -6.27 -35.72
CA SER A 347 -1.23 -5.83 -36.28
C SER A 347 -0.36 -5.08 -35.26
N ILE A 348 -0.96 -4.68 -34.13
CA ILE A 348 -0.32 -3.96 -33.02
C ILE A 348 -0.55 -4.70 -31.70
N ASP A 349 0.36 -4.53 -30.75
CA ASP A 349 0.29 -5.20 -29.45
C ASP A 349 -0.87 -4.66 -28.58
N PHE A 350 -1.27 -5.41 -27.56
CA PHE A 350 -2.37 -5.02 -26.65
C PHE A 350 -2.15 -3.63 -26.02
N LYS A 351 -0.91 -3.27 -25.69
CA LYS A 351 -0.60 -1.98 -25.05
C LYS A 351 -0.85 -0.83 -26.03
N GLN A 352 -0.47 -0.99 -27.28
CA GLN A 352 -0.72 -0.05 -28.37
C GLN A 352 -2.22 0.05 -28.68
N ARG A 353 -2.98 -1.05 -28.67
CA ARG A 353 -4.45 -1.02 -28.82
C ARG A 353 -5.10 -0.21 -27.71
N MET A 354 -4.73 -0.47 -26.45
CA MET A 354 -5.24 0.29 -25.31
C MET A 354 -4.84 1.77 -25.34
N GLN A 355 -3.65 2.10 -25.87
CA GLN A 355 -3.25 3.50 -26.07
C GLN A 355 -4.13 4.19 -27.11
N LYS A 356 -4.36 3.56 -28.27
CA LYS A 356 -5.26 4.10 -29.31
C LYS A 356 -6.68 4.28 -28.81
N VAL A 357 -7.20 3.33 -28.02
CA VAL A 357 -8.52 3.46 -27.36
C VAL A 357 -8.55 4.69 -26.47
N ARG A 358 -7.49 4.98 -25.70
CA ARG A 358 -7.43 6.19 -24.85
C ARG A 358 -7.35 7.47 -25.64
N GLU A 359 -6.55 7.50 -26.70
CA GLU A 359 -6.44 8.66 -27.59
C GLU A 359 -7.79 8.96 -28.23
N PHE A 360 -8.51 7.93 -28.68
CA PHE A 360 -9.87 8.07 -29.18
C PHE A 360 -10.85 8.55 -28.09
N ILE A 361 -10.81 8.00 -26.87
CA ILE A 361 -11.69 8.47 -25.78
C ILE A 361 -11.47 9.95 -25.47
N ARG A 362 -10.22 10.45 -25.55
CA ARG A 362 -9.90 11.87 -25.33
C ARG A 362 -10.48 12.82 -26.39
N THR A 363 -10.82 12.32 -27.59
CA THR A 363 -11.46 13.13 -28.63
C THR A 363 -12.98 13.14 -28.53
N LEU A 364 -13.58 12.32 -27.66
CA LEU A 364 -15.02 12.29 -27.45
C LEU A 364 -15.52 13.55 -26.72
N PRO A 365 -16.80 13.94 -26.89
CA PRO A 365 -17.45 14.96 -26.08
C PRO A 365 -17.32 14.67 -24.57
N GLU A 366 -17.24 15.72 -23.74
CA GLU A 366 -17.01 15.60 -22.29
C GLU A 366 -18.05 14.72 -21.58
N GLU A 367 -19.32 14.78 -22.02
CA GLU A 367 -20.40 13.95 -21.50
C GLU A 367 -20.14 12.45 -21.67
N GLN A 368 -19.57 12.06 -22.82
CA GLN A 368 -19.23 10.66 -23.11
C GLN A 368 -17.94 10.25 -22.38
N GLN A 369 -16.98 11.16 -22.21
CA GLN A 369 -15.78 10.90 -21.42
C GLN A 369 -16.11 10.57 -19.96
N LYS A 370 -17.14 11.23 -19.38
CA LYS A 370 -17.59 10.99 -18.00
C LYS A 370 -18.19 9.60 -17.79
N LEU A 371 -18.71 8.96 -18.84
CA LEU A 371 -19.22 7.58 -18.77
C LEU A 371 -18.10 6.55 -18.66
N VAL A 372 -16.88 6.90 -19.10
CA VAL A 372 -15.71 6.05 -18.95
C VAL A 372 -15.02 6.37 -17.62
N PRO A 373 -14.96 5.44 -16.65
CA PRO A 373 -14.15 5.63 -15.47
C PRO A 373 -12.72 6.02 -15.86
N PRO A 374 -12.11 7.01 -15.17
CA PRO A 374 -10.73 7.38 -15.44
C PRO A 374 -9.86 6.13 -15.33
N PRO A 375 -8.87 5.96 -16.23
CA PRO A 375 -8.08 4.74 -16.25
C PRO A 375 -7.51 4.49 -14.86
N PRO A 376 -7.65 3.27 -14.30
CA PRO A 376 -6.98 2.97 -13.06
C PRO A 376 -5.48 3.25 -13.26
N PRO A 377 -4.78 3.80 -12.26
CA PRO A 377 -3.41 4.32 -12.39
C PRO A 377 -2.32 3.28 -12.76
N PHE A 378 -2.71 2.10 -13.28
CA PHE A 378 -1.92 0.88 -13.38
C PHE A 378 -1.71 0.30 -14.78
N PHE A 379 -2.30 0.86 -15.83
CA PHE A 379 -2.03 0.40 -17.20
C PHE A 379 -1.32 1.53 -17.96
N GLY A 380 0.01 1.49 -18.02
CA GLY A 380 0.87 2.25 -18.94
C GLY A 380 0.52 3.72 -19.23
N GLY A 381 1.26 4.65 -18.63
CA GLY A 381 1.38 6.02 -19.13
C GLY A 381 0.40 7.03 -18.51
N GLN A 382 1.00 7.95 -17.77
CA GLN A 382 0.55 9.26 -17.29
C GLN A 382 -0.87 9.74 -17.64
N GLY A 383 -1.57 10.17 -16.60
CA GLY A 383 -2.78 10.97 -16.72
C GLY A 383 -3.57 10.98 -15.42
N HIS A 384 -3.17 11.87 -14.50
CA HIS A 384 -3.86 12.28 -13.27
C HIS A 384 -4.02 11.20 -12.19
N GLY A 385 -3.63 11.39 -10.94
CA GLY A 385 -2.91 12.44 -10.24
C GLY A 385 -2.46 11.82 -8.92
N HIS A 386 -1.39 12.35 -8.33
CA HIS A 386 -0.90 11.95 -7.00
C HIS A 386 -0.35 10.53 -6.90
N ARG A 387 0.87 10.32 -7.40
CA ARG A 387 1.92 9.52 -6.75
C ARG A 387 3.12 9.44 -7.69
N HIS A 388 3.98 10.44 -7.62
CA HIS A 388 5.45 10.31 -7.59
C HIS A 388 6.00 11.72 -7.37
N GLY A 389 5.84 12.20 -6.14
CA GLY A 389 6.40 13.48 -5.70
C GLY A 389 5.66 14.71 -6.13
N PHE A 390 5.55 15.59 -5.18
CA PHE A 390 5.46 17.00 -5.47
C PHE A 390 6.77 17.44 -6.13
N LEU A 391 6.84 17.32 -7.45
CA LEU A 391 7.40 18.45 -8.15
C LEU A 391 6.29 19.52 -8.20
N PRO A 392 6.62 20.80 -7.98
CA PRO A 392 5.79 21.88 -8.48
C PRO A 392 5.45 21.59 -9.96
N ARG A 393 4.35 22.13 -10.48
CA ARG A 393 3.91 21.95 -11.90
C ARG A 393 4.89 22.54 -12.94
N GLY A 394 6.16 22.69 -12.60
CA GLY A 394 7.23 23.26 -13.40
C GLY A 394 8.47 23.53 -12.53
N PRO A 395 9.57 23.99 -13.14
CA PRO A 395 10.70 24.55 -12.42
C PRO A 395 10.25 25.79 -11.59
N PRO A 396 10.95 26.13 -10.49
CA PRO A 396 10.61 27.30 -9.67
C PRO A 396 10.53 28.58 -10.51
N ALA A 397 9.48 29.38 -10.34
CA ALA A 397 9.26 30.59 -11.14
C ALA A 397 10.45 31.56 -11.07
N ASP A 398 11.05 31.69 -9.89
CA ASP A 398 12.22 32.54 -9.63
C ASP A 398 13.47 32.17 -10.48
N PHE A 399 13.50 30.99 -11.12
CA PHE A 399 14.61 30.61 -12.00
C PHE A 399 14.48 31.25 -13.38
N LYS A 400 13.27 31.67 -13.79
CA LYS A 400 12.98 32.19 -15.13
C LYS A 400 13.82 33.43 -15.45
N ASP A 401 14.01 34.31 -14.47
CA ASP A 401 14.69 35.59 -14.68
C ASP A 401 16.23 35.47 -14.58
N ILE A 402 16.74 34.30 -14.19
CA ILE A 402 18.18 34.06 -13.96
C ILE A 402 18.74 33.10 -15.01
N LEU A 403 17.97 32.10 -15.42
CA LEU A 403 18.41 31.12 -16.41
C LEU A 403 18.34 31.71 -17.83
N PRO A 404 19.27 31.31 -18.73
CA PRO A 404 19.11 31.56 -20.15
C PRO A 404 17.74 31.06 -20.66
N THR A 405 17.09 31.84 -21.51
CA THR A 405 15.71 31.58 -21.97
C THR A 405 15.56 30.18 -22.58
N ASP A 406 16.54 29.74 -23.38
CA ASP A 406 16.56 28.41 -23.99
C ASP A 406 16.61 27.29 -22.95
N LYS A 407 17.38 27.45 -21.88
CA LYS A 407 17.50 26.46 -20.78
C LYS A 407 16.26 26.42 -19.92
N TRP A 408 15.64 27.57 -19.67
CA TRP A 408 14.35 27.64 -18.97
C TRP A 408 13.25 26.90 -19.75
N GLU A 409 13.14 27.14 -21.05
CA GLU A 409 12.17 26.47 -21.92
C GLU A 409 12.37 24.96 -21.94
N GLN A 410 13.61 24.49 -22.06
CA GLN A 410 13.95 23.06 -21.96
C GLN A 410 13.49 22.45 -20.63
N LEU A 411 13.70 23.13 -19.50
CA LEU A 411 13.24 22.65 -18.19
C LEU A 411 11.71 22.62 -18.10
N VAL A 412 11.01 23.62 -18.63
CA VAL A 412 9.55 23.68 -18.65
C VAL A 412 8.97 22.56 -19.50
N GLU A 413 9.50 22.34 -20.71
CA GLU A 413 9.08 21.26 -21.60
C GLU A 413 9.32 19.89 -20.97
N LEU A 414 10.48 19.70 -20.33
CA LEU A 414 10.82 18.47 -19.63
C LEU A 414 9.86 18.16 -18.46
N HIS A 415 9.44 19.18 -17.71
CA HIS A 415 8.45 19.00 -16.65
C HIS A 415 7.07 18.62 -17.22
N LYS A 416 6.66 19.26 -18.32
CA LYS A 416 5.41 18.95 -19.05
C LYS A 416 5.42 17.62 -19.78
N ASN A 417 6.60 17.10 -20.14
CA ASN A 417 6.71 15.86 -20.87
C ASN A 417 6.30 14.70 -19.98
N ASP A 418 5.06 14.28 -20.12
CA ASP A 418 4.53 13.19 -19.34
C ASP A 418 5.29 11.91 -19.63
N LYS A 419 5.65 11.61 -20.88
CA LYS A 419 6.20 10.31 -21.36
C LYS A 419 7.42 9.81 -20.60
N LEU A 420 8.25 10.70 -20.05
CA LEU A 420 9.49 10.35 -19.35
C LEU A 420 9.24 9.90 -17.91
N SER A 421 9.95 8.85 -17.50
CA SER A 421 10.03 8.43 -16.10
C SER A 421 10.78 9.47 -15.26
N TRP A 422 10.55 9.45 -13.94
CA TRP A 422 11.25 10.37 -13.02
C TRP A 422 12.78 10.25 -13.10
N LYS A 423 13.30 9.04 -13.25
CA LYS A 423 14.75 8.80 -13.36
C LYS A 423 15.32 9.45 -14.62
N GLU A 424 14.59 9.38 -15.73
CA GLU A 424 14.95 10.02 -16.99
C GLU A 424 14.85 11.54 -16.91
N LYS A 425 13.75 12.08 -16.36
CA LYS A 425 13.60 13.53 -16.13
C LYS A 425 14.74 14.06 -15.28
N LYS A 426 15.08 13.40 -14.17
CA LYS A 426 16.19 13.80 -13.30
C LYS A 426 17.53 13.81 -14.04
N LYS A 427 17.78 12.81 -14.89
CA LYS A 427 19.00 12.75 -15.71
C LYS A 427 19.07 13.93 -16.68
N GLN A 428 17.98 14.20 -17.41
CA GLN A 428 17.91 15.32 -18.35
C GLN A 428 17.99 16.68 -17.65
N ILE A 429 17.36 16.84 -16.48
CA ILE A 429 17.53 18.03 -15.64
C ILE A 429 19.01 18.23 -15.30
N ASN A 430 19.72 17.18 -14.89
CA ASN A 430 21.15 17.29 -14.57
C ASN A 430 22.00 17.69 -15.80
N GLU A 431 21.71 17.15 -16.97
CA GLU A 431 22.39 17.52 -18.23
C GLU A 431 22.16 19.00 -18.57
N ILE A 432 20.91 19.47 -18.49
CA ILE A 432 20.55 20.89 -18.70
C ILE A 432 21.30 21.76 -17.67
N MET A 433 21.24 21.41 -16.39
CA MET A 433 21.88 22.17 -15.31
C MET A 433 23.40 22.22 -15.45
N ASN A 434 24.06 21.14 -15.89
CA ASN A 434 25.51 21.13 -16.09
C ASN A 434 25.96 21.96 -17.31
N SER A 435 25.08 22.17 -18.28
CA SER A 435 25.36 23.03 -19.45
C SER A 435 25.35 24.52 -19.12
N ILE A 436 24.74 24.93 -18.00
CA ILE A 436 24.66 26.33 -17.58
C ILE A 436 26.01 26.78 -16.96
N PRO A 437 26.51 28.01 -17.24
CA PRO A 437 27.73 28.53 -16.60
C PRO A 437 27.63 28.56 -15.08
N SER A 438 28.72 28.22 -14.37
CA SER A 438 28.73 28.15 -12.90
C SER A 438 28.35 29.47 -12.23
N GLU A 439 28.73 30.61 -12.82
CA GLU A 439 28.34 31.95 -12.36
C GLU A 439 26.82 32.15 -12.36
N THR A 440 26.13 31.61 -13.36
CA THR A 440 24.65 31.67 -13.44
C THR A 440 24.02 30.74 -12.42
N LEU A 441 24.58 29.54 -12.24
CA LEU A 441 24.12 28.59 -11.23
C LEU A 441 24.24 29.15 -9.81
N MET A 442 25.31 29.91 -9.51
CA MET A 442 25.47 30.55 -8.21
C MET A 442 24.42 31.63 -7.94
N LYS A 443 23.88 32.28 -8.97
CA LYS A 443 22.80 33.29 -8.82
C LYS A 443 21.44 32.68 -8.53
N LEU A 444 21.23 31.38 -8.79
CA LEU A 444 19.94 30.72 -8.58
C LEU A 444 19.48 30.83 -7.13
N PRO A 445 18.20 31.12 -6.88
CA PRO A 445 17.72 31.31 -5.53
C PRO A 445 17.74 29.98 -4.79
N LEU A 446 18.26 30.00 -3.57
CA LEU A 446 18.21 28.84 -2.69
C LEU A 446 16.76 28.47 -2.34
N PRO A 447 16.47 27.22 -1.96
CA PRO A 447 15.20 26.85 -1.37
C PRO A 447 14.80 27.81 -0.22
N PRO A 448 13.52 28.17 -0.07
CA PRO A 448 13.09 29.20 0.89
C PRO A 448 13.60 29.03 2.33
N HIS A 449 13.72 27.79 2.80
CA HIS A 449 14.24 27.48 4.13
C HIS A 449 15.75 27.72 4.27
N LEU A 450 16.52 27.65 3.18
CA LEU A 450 17.96 27.92 3.20
C LEU A 450 18.28 29.42 3.01
N ARG A 451 17.32 30.23 2.57
CA ARG A 451 17.47 31.70 2.41
C ARG A 451 17.62 32.45 3.74
N LYS A 452 17.34 31.79 4.87
CA LYS A 452 17.45 32.36 6.22
C LYS A 452 18.82 32.16 6.86
N LEU A 453 19.71 31.40 6.22
CA LEU A 453 21.08 31.20 6.69
C LEU A 453 21.93 32.46 6.50
N SER A 454 23.07 32.55 7.19
CA SER A 454 24.05 33.63 6.97
C SER A 454 24.54 33.67 5.51
N ALA A 455 24.96 34.84 5.03
CA ALA A 455 25.41 35.01 3.64
C ALA A 455 26.56 34.05 3.27
N GLU A 456 27.50 33.83 4.20
CA GLU A 456 28.61 32.89 4.05
C GLU A 456 28.11 31.45 3.86
N ASN A 457 27.17 31.01 4.70
CA ASN A 457 26.59 29.67 4.59
C ASN A 457 25.77 29.49 3.31
N GLN A 458 25.04 30.53 2.89
CA GLN A 458 24.33 30.52 1.61
C GLN A 458 25.29 30.40 0.43
N GLN A 459 26.41 31.12 0.47
CA GLN A 459 27.45 31.07 -0.56
C GLN A 459 28.03 29.67 -0.71
N LYS A 460 28.39 29.03 0.41
CA LYS A 460 28.92 27.66 0.42
C LYS A 460 27.91 26.63 -0.11
N ILE A 461 26.63 26.80 0.18
CA ILE A 461 25.57 25.95 -0.40
C ILE A 461 25.47 26.19 -1.92
N ARG A 462 25.54 27.43 -2.39
CA ARG A 462 25.54 27.77 -3.83
C ARG A 462 26.73 27.13 -4.54
N GLU A 463 27.90 27.10 -3.93
CA GLU A 463 29.09 26.42 -4.46
C GLU A 463 28.83 24.92 -4.68
N PHE A 464 28.19 24.23 -3.73
CA PHE A 464 27.80 22.82 -3.92
C PHE A 464 26.88 22.65 -5.13
N PHE A 465 25.90 23.55 -5.31
CA PHE A 465 24.97 23.46 -6.44
C PHE A 465 25.62 23.85 -7.78
N ALA A 466 26.62 24.72 -7.78
CA ALA A 466 27.39 25.15 -8.95
C ALA A 466 28.48 24.13 -9.37
N ASP A 467 28.90 23.25 -8.47
CA ASP A 467 29.91 22.22 -8.74
C ASP A 467 29.42 21.21 -9.79
N LYS A 468 29.99 21.23 -10.98
CA LYS A 468 29.58 20.37 -12.10
C LYS A 468 30.09 18.92 -11.98
N SER A 469 31.05 18.67 -11.09
CA SER A 469 31.59 17.33 -10.85
C SER A 469 30.63 16.44 -10.04
N LEU A 470 29.66 17.05 -9.34
CA LEU A 470 28.73 16.37 -8.46
C LEU A 470 27.39 16.09 -9.15
N SER A 471 26.86 14.89 -8.95
CA SER A 471 25.47 14.56 -9.24
C SER A 471 24.52 15.29 -8.29
N PHE A 472 23.26 15.47 -8.70
CA PHE A 472 22.23 16.10 -7.85
C PHE A 472 22.10 15.46 -6.46
N ASP A 473 22.24 14.13 -6.37
CA ASP A 473 22.17 13.44 -5.09
C ASP A 473 23.37 13.76 -4.19
N GLU A 474 24.57 13.89 -4.76
CA GLU A 474 25.78 14.28 -4.04
C GLU A 474 25.72 15.74 -3.60
N LYS A 475 25.26 16.66 -4.47
CA LYS A 475 25.00 18.06 -4.11
C LYS A 475 24.07 18.16 -2.91
N PHE A 476 23.00 17.38 -2.94
CA PHE A 476 22.03 17.33 -1.85
C PHE A 476 22.62 16.71 -0.57
N GLN A 477 23.42 15.63 -0.66
CA GLN A 477 24.10 15.07 0.51
C GLN A 477 25.10 16.05 1.11
N LYS A 478 25.97 16.67 0.30
CA LYS A 478 26.94 17.68 0.79
C LYS A 478 26.24 18.85 1.46
N THR A 479 25.17 19.37 0.85
CA THR A 479 24.34 20.43 1.47
C THR A 479 23.79 19.98 2.81
N LYS A 480 23.31 18.74 2.91
CA LYS A 480 22.77 18.19 4.14
C LYS A 480 23.84 18.02 5.22
N GLU A 481 24.99 17.46 4.88
CA GLU A 481 26.12 17.29 5.81
C GLU A 481 26.63 18.63 6.30
N PHE A 482 26.73 19.61 5.40
CA PHE A 482 27.06 20.97 5.76
C PHE A 482 26.03 21.58 6.74
N ILE A 483 24.73 21.50 6.44
CA ILE A 483 23.68 21.98 7.35
C ILE A 483 23.79 21.28 8.71
N LYS A 484 24.06 19.97 8.75
CA LYS A 484 24.27 19.25 10.02
C LYS A 484 25.46 19.76 10.83
N SER A 485 26.51 20.24 10.16
CA SER A 485 27.71 20.80 10.80
C SER A 485 27.54 22.23 11.32
N LEU A 486 26.46 22.93 10.93
CA LEU A 486 26.19 24.29 11.39
C LEU A 486 25.79 24.31 12.87
N PRO A 487 26.00 25.44 13.58
CA PRO A 487 25.48 25.66 14.92
C PRO A 487 23.95 25.45 15.01
N GLU A 488 23.46 25.06 16.18
CA GLU A 488 22.04 24.68 16.37
C GLU A 488 21.07 25.81 15.98
N ALA A 489 21.42 27.06 16.30
CA ALA A 489 20.62 28.23 15.95
C ALA A 489 20.41 28.35 14.43
N GLU A 490 21.46 28.17 13.63
CA GLU A 490 21.39 28.22 12.16
C GLU A 490 20.73 26.98 11.57
N ARG A 491 20.99 25.80 12.16
CA ARG A 491 20.30 24.56 11.79
C ARG A 491 18.80 24.67 11.90
N LYS A 492 18.28 25.34 12.94
CA LYS A 492 16.85 25.59 13.12
C LYS A 492 16.29 26.49 12.00
N LEU A 493 17.06 27.49 11.54
CA LEU A 493 16.68 28.34 10.41
C LEU A 493 16.60 27.58 9.08
N ALA A 494 17.49 26.60 8.87
CA ALA A 494 17.52 25.74 7.69
C ALA A 494 16.43 24.66 7.66
N ARG A 495 15.60 24.51 8.71
CA ARG A 495 14.52 23.53 8.69
C ARG A 495 13.45 23.96 7.70
N PRO A 496 12.89 23.04 6.90
CA PRO A 496 11.69 23.34 6.14
C PRO A 496 10.60 23.84 7.10
N PRO A 497 9.78 24.82 6.70
CA PRO A 497 8.68 25.27 7.53
C PRO A 497 7.80 24.07 7.88
N PRO A 498 7.25 24.03 9.09
CA PRO A 498 6.33 22.96 9.46
C PRO A 498 5.11 22.99 8.53
N PRO A 499 4.39 21.86 8.37
CA PRO A 499 3.17 21.84 7.59
C PRO A 499 2.18 22.89 8.12
N PRO A 500 1.36 23.50 7.24
CA PRO A 500 0.36 24.48 7.68
C PRO A 500 -0.48 23.96 8.85
N GLY A 501 -0.75 24.81 9.84
CA GLY A 501 -1.52 24.47 11.04
C GLY A 501 -0.70 23.90 12.19
N PHE A 502 0.53 23.42 11.95
CA PHE A 502 1.44 23.02 13.04
C PHE A 502 1.87 24.20 13.91
N GLU A 503 1.74 25.43 13.41
CA GLU A 503 1.94 26.65 14.19
C GLU A 503 0.95 26.76 15.36
N ASN A 504 -0.21 26.10 15.27
CA ASN A 504 -1.25 26.11 16.31
C ASN A 504 -1.03 25.05 17.40
N LEU A 505 0.00 24.20 17.27
CA LEU A 505 0.29 23.18 18.27
C LEU A 505 0.84 23.80 19.57
N PRO A 506 0.46 23.25 20.74
CA PRO A 506 1.09 23.60 22.02
C PRO A 506 2.63 23.47 21.96
N SER A 507 3.33 24.31 22.73
CA SER A 507 4.80 24.37 22.71
C SER A 507 5.45 23.05 23.14
N ASP A 508 4.87 22.34 24.11
CA ASP A 508 5.34 21.03 24.57
C ASP A 508 5.18 19.96 23.48
N VAL A 509 4.07 20.01 22.73
CA VAL A 509 3.80 19.11 21.60
C VAL A 509 4.80 19.37 20.46
N LYS A 510 5.06 20.64 20.14
CA LYS A 510 6.09 21.01 19.16
C LYS A 510 7.46 20.49 19.56
N ALA A 511 7.86 20.66 20.81
CA ALA A 511 9.14 20.16 21.31
C ALA A 511 9.28 18.63 21.19
N LYS A 512 8.20 17.87 21.46
CA LYS A 512 8.20 16.41 21.27
C LYS A 512 8.35 16.02 19.79
N ILE A 513 7.66 16.73 18.90
CA ILE A 513 7.77 16.53 17.45
C ILE A 513 9.18 16.86 16.97
N ASP A 514 9.76 17.97 17.42
CA ASP A 514 11.14 18.37 17.10
C ASP A 514 12.15 17.31 17.57
N ALA A 515 12.00 16.78 18.79
CA ALA A 515 12.86 15.71 19.31
C ALA A 515 12.80 14.44 18.44
N ILE A 516 11.63 14.10 17.88
CA ILE A 516 11.50 12.97 16.93
C ILE A 516 12.26 13.25 15.63
N PHE A 517 12.19 14.47 15.10
CA PHE A 517 12.89 14.84 13.88
C PHE A 517 14.40 14.95 14.06
N GLU A 518 14.86 15.33 15.25
CA GLU A 518 16.28 15.39 15.63
C GLU A 518 16.89 14.02 15.90
N ASN A 519 16.08 13.03 16.30
CA ASN A 519 16.57 11.70 16.59
C ASN A 519 17.01 10.95 15.31
N GLU A 520 18.33 10.87 15.11
CA GLU A 520 18.94 10.24 13.94
C GLU A 520 18.78 8.71 13.88
N THR A 521 18.51 8.05 15.02
CA THR A 521 18.34 6.59 15.06
C THR A 521 17.00 6.15 14.49
N LEU A 522 16.00 7.04 14.45
CA LEU A 522 14.67 6.73 13.93
C LEU A 522 14.63 6.79 12.40
N GLY A 523 14.10 5.72 11.80
CA GLY A 523 13.75 5.67 10.39
C GLY A 523 12.61 6.64 10.04
N HIS A 524 12.47 7.01 8.76
CA HIS A 524 11.42 7.95 8.31
C HIS A 524 10.02 7.50 8.74
N HIS A 525 9.71 6.21 8.56
CA HIS A 525 8.41 5.66 8.92
C HIS A 525 8.17 5.74 10.43
N GLU A 526 9.18 5.41 11.23
CA GLU A 526 9.09 5.47 12.70
C GLU A 526 8.89 6.89 13.21
N ARG A 527 9.60 7.87 12.63
CA ARG A 527 9.39 9.29 12.95
C ARG A 527 7.96 9.70 12.64
N PHE A 528 7.45 9.30 11.48
CA PHE A 528 6.09 9.60 11.08
C PHE A 528 5.06 8.99 12.04
N GLU A 529 5.20 7.70 12.39
CA GLU A 529 4.28 7.05 13.34
C GLU A 529 4.33 7.71 14.71
N LYS A 530 5.51 8.07 15.22
CA LYS A 530 5.63 8.78 16.51
C LYS A 530 5.00 10.18 16.47
N VAL A 531 5.17 10.93 15.37
CA VAL A 531 4.51 12.23 15.21
C VAL A 531 2.99 12.05 15.15
N ARG A 532 2.52 11.01 14.46
CA ARG A 532 1.10 10.67 14.39
C ARG A 532 0.53 10.30 15.75
N GLU A 533 1.22 9.47 16.54
CA GLU A 533 0.81 9.13 17.91
C GLU A 533 0.63 10.38 18.78
N ILE A 534 1.55 11.34 18.67
CA ILE A 534 1.44 12.63 19.35
C ILE A 534 0.21 13.40 18.89
N ILE A 535 -0.02 13.50 17.57
CA ILE A 535 -1.17 14.24 16.99
C ILE A 535 -2.50 13.57 17.37
N ASP A 536 -2.59 12.25 17.31
CA ASP A 536 -3.79 11.48 17.61
C ASP A 536 -4.18 11.61 19.10
N ALA A 537 -3.19 11.80 19.98
CA ALA A 537 -3.38 12.04 21.42
C ALA A 537 -3.79 13.49 21.77
N LEU A 538 -3.81 14.42 20.82
CA LEU A 538 -4.22 15.81 21.08
C LEU A 538 -5.73 15.94 21.32
N PRO A 539 -6.18 16.89 22.16
CA PRO A 539 -7.58 17.26 22.28
C PRO A 539 -8.26 17.53 20.93
N ALA A 540 -9.54 17.16 20.79
CA ALA A 540 -10.29 17.30 19.55
C ALA A 540 -10.28 18.74 19.00
N GLU A 541 -10.36 19.74 19.88
CA GLU A 541 -10.33 21.16 19.52
C GLU A 541 -9.01 21.58 18.84
N ILE A 542 -7.88 21.03 19.28
CA ILE A 542 -6.56 21.31 18.68
C ILE A 542 -6.43 20.55 17.37
N ARG A 543 -6.87 19.29 17.32
CA ARG A 543 -6.86 18.49 16.08
C ARG A 543 -7.73 19.11 14.99
N ALA A 544 -8.86 19.73 15.33
CA ALA A 544 -9.73 20.41 14.37
C ALA A 544 -9.08 21.65 13.73
N LYS A 545 -8.07 22.24 14.37
CA LYS A 545 -7.27 23.37 13.82
C LYS A 545 -6.12 22.91 12.93
N LEU A 546 -5.77 21.62 12.97
CA LEU A 546 -4.83 21.04 12.02
C LEU A 546 -5.54 20.86 10.68
N PRO A 547 -4.82 21.02 9.54
CA PRO A 547 -5.42 20.72 8.25
C PRO A 547 -5.95 19.29 8.29
N PRO A 548 -7.14 19.05 7.69
CA PRO A 548 -7.65 17.70 7.63
C PRO A 548 -6.56 16.82 7.03
N PRO A 549 -6.45 15.57 7.49
CA PRO A 549 -5.64 14.63 6.75
C PRO A 549 -6.08 14.73 5.28
N PRO A 550 -5.17 14.59 4.30
CA PRO A 550 -5.59 14.34 2.90
C PRO A 550 -6.82 13.40 2.86
N ALA A 551 -7.60 13.40 1.77
CA ALA A 551 -8.67 12.41 1.63
C ALA A 551 -8.08 11.01 1.34
N PRO A 552 -8.59 9.91 1.96
CA PRO A 552 -8.11 8.56 1.67
C PRO A 552 -8.24 8.31 0.17
N PHE A 553 -7.12 8.01 -0.47
CA PHE A 553 -7.08 7.84 -1.92
C PHE A 553 -8.02 6.71 -2.33
N ASN A 554 -9.07 7.04 -3.10
CA ASN A 554 -9.90 6.07 -3.81
C ASN A 554 -9.06 5.30 -4.85
#